data_AF-A0A7S2HEU6-F1
#
_entry.id   AF-A0A7S2HEU6-F1
#
_cell.length_a   1.000
_cell.length_b   1.000
_cell.length_c   1.000
_cell.angle_alpha   90.00
_cell.angle_beta   90.00
_cell.angle_gamma   90.00
#
_symmetry.space_group_name_H-M   'P 1'
#
loop_
_entity.id
_entity.type
_entity.pdbx_description
1 polymer ?
#
loop_
_entity_poly.entity_id
_entity_poly.type
_entity_poly.pdbx_seq_one_letter_code
_entity_poly.pdbx_strand_id
1 'polypeptide(L)'
;LELVDALSECQAANAKAYPKFGPGYLSGAPTVYFDCLENLWRRPCRYMQVPYYNTHKVMQGLLDQHLLLGNIEALEMVKKMASYFFRRIQHVIATNGTAVWERVLGTEAGGMNDVMYKLYSLTGDTEHLTMAHLFDKPSWFEPMVN
;
A
#
# COMPACT_ATOMS: atom_id res chain seq x y z
N LEU A 1 3.31 -25.87 -3.35
CA LEU A 1 3.81 -24.67 -2.65
C LEU A 1 4.17 -23.68 -3.73
N GLU A 2 3.22 -22.93 -4.30
CA GLU A 2 3.58 -22.18 -5.52
C GLU A 2 3.96 -20.72 -5.31
N LEU A 3 3.19 -19.87 -4.63
CA LEU A 3 3.70 -18.53 -4.26
C LEU A 3 2.82 -17.84 -3.22
N VAL A 4 1.49 -17.90 -3.41
CA VAL A 4 0.50 -17.24 -2.53
C VAL A 4 0.63 -17.76 -1.10
N ASP A 5 0.72 -19.09 -0.91
CA ASP A 5 0.91 -19.72 0.40
C ASP A 5 2.15 -19.18 1.12
N ALA A 6 3.29 -19.08 0.41
CA ALA A 6 4.54 -18.58 0.99
C ALA A 6 4.44 -17.08 1.36
N LEU A 7 3.74 -16.29 0.56
CA LEU A 7 3.47 -14.89 0.88
C LEU A 7 2.50 -14.75 2.07
N SER A 8 1.52 -15.65 2.19
CA SER A 8 0.58 -15.73 3.31
C SER A 8 1.31 -16.05 4.62
N GLU A 9 2.22 -17.03 4.58
CA GLU A 9 3.12 -17.35 5.70
C GLU A 9 3.98 -16.15 6.11
N CYS A 10 4.55 -15.43 5.15
CA CYS A 10 5.31 -14.19 5.42
C CYS A 10 4.43 -13.11 6.06
N GLN A 11 3.21 -12.88 5.57
CA GLN A 11 2.29 -11.89 6.13
C GLN A 11 1.90 -12.25 7.58
N ALA A 12 1.65 -13.53 7.85
CA ALA A 12 1.35 -14.03 9.18
C ALA A 12 2.57 -13.93 10.12
N ALA A 13 3.77 -14.29 9.64
CA ALA A 13 5.01 -14.21 10.39
C ALA A 13 5.34 -12.76 10.78
N ASN A 14 5.14 -11.80 9.88
CA ASN A 14 5.31 -10.38 10.17
C ASN A 14 4.38 -9.90 11.29
N ALA A 15 3.11 -10.29 11.26
CA ALA A 15 2.14 -9.94 12.31
C ALA A 15 2.56 -10.49 13.69
N LYS A 16 3.13 -11.70 13.73
CA LYS A 16 3.63 -12.33 14.96
C LYS A 16 4.92 -11.69 15.46
N ALA A 17 5.88 -11.43 14.56
CA ALA A 17 7.19 -10.88 14.89
C ALA A 17 7.11 -9.39 15.28
N TYR A 18 6.17 -8.66 14.71
CA TYR A 18 5.99 -7.23 14.93
C TYR A 18 4.55 -6.88 15.32
N PRO A 19 4.10 -7.24 16.55
CA PRO A 19 2.71 -7.01 16.98
C PRO A 19 2.26 -5.54 16.89
N LYS A 20 3.22 -4.59 16.99
CA LYS A 20 2.96 -3.15 16.86
C LYS A 20 2.52 -2.73 15.44
N PHE A 21 2.88 -3.51 14.41
CA PHE A 21 2.41 -3.26 13.04
C PHE A 21 0.94 -3.68 12.88
N GLY A 22 0.48 -4.62 13.71
CA GLY A 22 -0.80 -5.29 13.52
C GLY A 22 -0.77 -6.21 12.28
N PRO A 23 -1.92 -6.79 11.93
CA PRO A 23 -2.02 -7.69 10.77
C PRO A 23 -1.92 -6.93 9.44
N GLY A 24 -1.46 -7.64 8.41
CA GLY A 24 -1.58 -7.23 7.01
C GLY A 24 -0.32 -6.67 6.35
N TYR A 25 0.73 -6.39 7.11
CA TYR A 25 1.98 -5.95 6.52
C TYR A 25 2.65 -7.05 5.68
N LEU A 26 2.82 -6.77 4.39
CA LEU A 26 3.59 -7.59 3.47
C LEU A 26 4.31 -6.65 2.50
N SER A 27 5.64 -6.71 2.47
CA SER A 27 6.46 -5.98 1.52
C SER A 27 7.84 -6.64 1.47
N GLY A 28 8.52 -6.56 0.32
CA GLY A 28 9.93 -6.93 0.22
C GLY A 28 10.88 -5.91 0.87
N ALA A 29 10.36 -4.74 1.25
CA ALA A 29 11.10 -3.69 1.94
C ALA A 29 10.75 -3.70 3.44
N PRO A 30 11.69 -3.45 4.36
CA PRO A 30 11.38 -3.20 5.77
C PRO A 30 10.62 -1.87 5.98
N THR A 31 9.88 -1.74 7.09
CA THR A 31 9.05 -0.55 7.37
C THR A 31 9.85 0.75 7.44
N VAL A 32 11.14 0.69 7.81
CA VAL A 32 12.01 1.87 7.88
C VAL A 32 12.12 2.60 6.53
N TYR A 33 11.94 1.92 5.39
CA TYR A 33 11.94 2.59 4.10
C TYR A 33 10.70 3.45 3.88
N PHE A 34 9.55 3.02 4.42
CA PHE A 34 8.36 3.84 4.47
C PHE A 34 8.55 5.00 5.45
N ASP A 35 9.11 4.75 6.65
CA ASP A 35 9.36 5.79 7.65
C ASP A 35 10.28 6.90 7.11
N CYS A 36 11.28 6.50 6.29
CA CYS A 36 12.19 7.40 5.61
C CYS A 36 11.47 8.28 4.58
N LEU A 37 10.69 7.67 3.68
CA LEU A 37 9.94 8.39 2.66
C LEU A 37 8.90 9.33 3.28
N GLU A 38 8.14 8.85 4.27
CA GLU A 38 7.08 9.60 4.95
C GLU A 38 7.62 10.76 5.81
N ASN A 39 8.91 10.71 6.18
CA ASN A 39 9.65 11.84 6.75
C ASN A 39 10.46 12.63 5.70
N LEU A 40 10.15 12.47 4.41
CA LEU A 40 10.76 13.20 3.31
C LEU A 40 12.29 13.08 3.29
N TRP A 41 12.80 11.88 3.62
CA TRP A 41 14.23 11.55 3.61
C TRP A 41 15.10 12.41 4.54
N ARG A 42 14.51 13.05 5.56
CA ARG A 42 15.22 13.93 6.51
C ARG A 42 16.14 13.20 7.52
N ARG A 43 16.07 11.87 7.59
CA ARG A 43 16.96 11.01 8.39
C ARG A 43 18.03 10.39 7.47
N PRO A 44 19.21 9.98 7.97
CA PRO A 44 20.21 9.31 7.15
C PRO A 44 19.70 7.93 6.70
N CYS A 45 18.95 7.92 5.61
CA CYS A 45 18.45 6.74 4.93
C CYS A 45 19.40 6.48 3.75
N ARG A 46 20.18 5.40 3.82
CA ARG A 46 21.28 5.14 2.87
C ARG A 46 20.82 4.82 1.44
N TYR A 47 19.53 4.54 1.24
CA TYR A 47 18.98 4.16 -0.06
C TYR A 47 17.63 4.81 -0.27
N MET A 48 17.51 5.59 -1.34
CA MET A 48 16.22 6.07 -1.82
C MET A 48 15.54 4.90 -2.51
N GLN A 49 14.43 4.44 -1.93
CA GLN A 49 13.62 3.33 -2.40
C GLN A 49 12.23 3.85 -2.75
N VAL A 50 11.50 3.11 -3.58
CA VAL A 50 10.09 3.41 -3.96
C VAL A 50 9.16 2.41 -3.26
N PRO A 51 9.03 2.47 -1.92
CA PRO A 51 8.39 1.40 -1.15
C PRO A 51 6.90 1.22 -1.50
N TYR A 52 6.18 2.30 -1.83
CA TYR A 52 4.80 2.21 -2.29
C TYR A 52 4.67 1.58 -3.68
N TYR A 53 5.57 1.90 -4.63
CA TYR A 53 5.60 1.23 -5.93
C TYR A 53 5.84 -0.28 -5.79
N ASN A 54 6.82 -0.68 -4.97
CA ASN A 54 7.15 -2.09 -4.75
C ASN A 54 5.95 -2.83 -4.14
N THR A 55 5.31 -2.23 -3.14
CA THR A 55 4.09 -2.76 -2.53
C THR A 55 2.96 -2.88 -3.55
N HIS A 56 2.76 -1.88 -4.41
CA HIS A 56 1.75 -1.93 -5.47
C HIS A 56 1.90 -3.18 -6.34
N LYS A 57 3.13 -3.58 -6.71
CA LYS A 57 3.33 -4.80 -7.51
C LYS A 57 2.87 -6.07 -6.81
N VAL A 58 3.13 -6.16 -5.51
CA VAL A 58 2.65 -7.29 -4.68
C VAL A 58 1.13 -7.27 -4.59
N MET A 59 0.54 -6.09 -4.31
CA MET A 59 -0.91 -5.96 -4.17
C MET A 59 -1.65 -6.25 -5.47
N GLN A 60 -1.18 -5.72 -6.60
CA GLN A 60 -1.77 -5.98 -7.92
C GLN A 60 -1.65 -7.46 -8.28
N GLY A 61 -0.51 -8.10 -8.03
CA GLY A 61 -0.34 -9.54 -8.27
C GLY A 61 -1.30 -10.40 -7.45
N LEU A 62 -1.47 -10.11 -6.16
CA LEU A 62 -2.44 -10.81 -5.30
C LEU A 62 -3.89 -10.57 -5.76
N LEU A 63 -4.22 -9.34 -6.16
CA LEU A 63 -5.53 -9.02 -6.71
C LEU A 63 -5.78 -9.79 -8.03
N ASP A 64 -4.78 -9.89 -8.91
CA ASP A 64 -4.89 -10.62 -10.17
C ASP A 64 -5.05 -12.13 -9.96
N GLN A 65 -4.43 -12.72 -8.93
CA GLN A 65 -4.68 -14.11 -8.53
C GLN A 65 -6.16 -14.34 -8.20
N HIS A 66 -6.83 -13.36 -7.59
CA HIS A 66 -8.26 -13.42 -7.34
C HIS A 66 -9.08 -13.20 -8.62
N LEU A 67 -8.82 -12.11 -9.34
CA LEU A 67 -9.62 -11.72 -10.52
C LEU A 67 -9.55 -12.74 -11.66
N LEU A 68 -8.39 -13.37 -11.87
CA LEU A 68 -8.17 -14.29 -12.98
C LEU A 68 -8.41 -15.75 -12.60
N LEU A 69 -8.12 -16.14 -11.36
CA LEU A 69 -8.10 -17.55 -10.93
C LEU A 69 -9.04 -17.84 -9.76
N GLY A 70 -9.75 -16.84 -9.23
CA GLY A 70 -10.67 -17.01 -8.11
C GLY A 70 -9.98 -17.30 -6.77
N ASN A 71 -8.69 -17.01 -6.62
CA ASN A 71 -7.96 -17.29 -5.37
C ASN A 71 -8.46 -16.38 -4.22
N ILE A 72 -9.21 -16.96 -3.28
CA ILE A 72 -9.81 -16.23 -2.15
C ILE A 72 -8.75 -15.83 -1.11
N GLU A 73 -7.72 -16.66 -0.90
CA GLU A 73 -6.66 -16.34 0.05
C GLU A 73 -5.88 -15.10 -0.40
N ALA A 74 -5.57 -15.00 -1.69
CA ALA A 74 -4.92 -13.83 -2.26
C ALA A 74 -5.76 -12.55 -2.09
N LEU A 75 -7.08 -12.63 -2.26
CA LEU A 75 -8.00 -11.52 -1.99
C LEU A 75 -7.95 -11.09 -0.52
N GLU A 76 -8.01 -12.04 0.41
CA GLU A 76 -7.94 -11.73 1.83
C GLU A 76 -6.59 -11.12 2.23
N MET A 77 -5.49 -11.58 1.63
CA MET A 77 -4.17 -11.00 1.84
C MET A 77 -4.11 -9.54 1.39
N VAL A 78 -4.58 -9.23 0.17
CA VAL A 78 -4.53 -7.86 -0.36
C VAL A 78 -5.46 -6.91 0.40
N LYS A 79 -6.62 -7.38 0.88
CA LYS A 79 -7.49 -6.62 1.79
C LYS A 79 -6.77 -6.27 3.10
N LYS A 80 -6.10 -7.25 3.72
CA LYS A 80 -5.29 -6.99 4.93
C LYS A 80 -4.16 -5.99 4.66
N MET A 81 -3.51 -6.07 3.50
CA MET A 81 -2.51 -5.08 3.08
C MET A 81 -3.12 -3.68 2.95
N ALA A 82 -4.28 -3.56 2.29
CA ALA A 82 -5.00 -2.29 2.14
C ALA A 82 -5.28 -1.67 3.51
N SER A 83 -5.87 -2.41 4.45
CA SER A 83 -6.14 -1.88 5.79
C SER A 83 -4.87 -1.55 6.59
N TYR A 84 -3.78 -2.30 6.42
CA TYR A 84 -2.49 -1.94 7.05
C TYR A 84 -1.99 -0.58 6.54
N PHE A 85 -1.90 -0.43 5.22
CA PHE A 85 -1.37 0.80 4.63
C PHE A 85 -2.33 1.98 4.81
N PHE A 86 -3.64 1.76 4.83
CA PHE A 86 -4.62 2.80 5.17
C PHE A 86 -4.35 3.39 6.55
N ARG A 87 -4.26 2.54 7.59
CA ARG A 87 -3.95 2.99 8.97
C ARG A 87 -2.62 3.74 9.04
N ARG A 88 -1.60 3.25 8.33
CA ARG A 88 -0.29 3.89 8.27
C ARG A 88 -0.36 5.29 7.66
N ILE A 89 -1.03 5.43 6.52
CA ILE A 89 -1.17 6.71 5.82
C ILE A 89 -2.00 7.70 6.65
N GLN A 90 -3.10 7.23 7.26
CA GLN A 90 -3.90 8.03 8.19
C GLN A 90 -3.04 8.55 9.34
N HIS A 91 -2.15 7.73 9.89
CA HIS A 91 -1.22 8.16 10.93
C HIS A 91 -0.23 9.22 10.44
N VAL A 92 0.32 9.08 9.23
CA VAL A 92 1.21 10.09 8.61
C VAL A 92 0.47 11.41 8.43
N ILE A 93 -0.75 11.39 7.88
CA ILE A 93 -1.56 12.59 7.65
C ILE A 93 -1.93 13.24 8.99
N ALA A 94 -2.34 12.46 9.99
CA ALA A 94 -2.67 12.99 11.31
C ALA A 94 -1.46 13.63 12.01
N THR A 95 -0.25 13.10 11.80
CA THR A 95 0.97 13.53 12.48
C THR A 95 1.68 14.68 11.76
N ASN A 96 1.72 14.62 10.42
CA ASN A 96 2.55 15.49 9.58
C ASN A 96 1.72 16.40 8.66
N GLY A 97 0.41 16.18 8.56
CA GLY A 97 -0.52 16.91 7.69
C GLY A 97 -0.57 16.37 6.25
N THR A 98 -1.68 16.68 5.57
CA THR A 98 -1.93 16.27 4.16
C THR A 98 -0.86 16.77 3.20
N ALA A 99 -0.33 17.98 3.42
CA ALA A 99 0.73 18.55 2.58
C ALA A 99 2.04 17.72 2.60
N VAL A 100 2.32 16.97 3.68
CA VAL A 100 3.46 16.05 3.70
C VAL A 100 3.15 14.80 2.90
N TRP A 101 1.94 14.27 3.01
CA TRP A 101 1.49 13.14 2.21
C TRP A 101 1.52 13.45 0.70
N GLU A 102 1.06 14.62 0.28
CA GLU A 102 1.16 15.08 -1.12
C GLU A 102 2.62 15.10 -1.61
N ARG A 103 3.58 15.50 -0.76
CA ARG A 103 5.01 15.45 -1.11
C ARG A 103 5.55 14.02 -1.16
N VAL A 104 5.05 13.11 -0.32
CA VAL A 104 5.36 11.67 -0.40
C VAL A 104 4.94 11.13 -1.76
N LEU A 105 3.76 11.52 -2.25
CA LEU A 105 3.28 11.19 -3.59
C LEU A 105 4.12 11.84 -4.72
N GLY A 106 5.05 12.75 -4.42
CA GLY A 106 6.09 13.14 -5.37
C GLY A 106 7.04 12.01 -5.76
N THR A 107 7.11 10.95 -4.93
CA THR A 107 7.83 9.71 -5.24
C THR A 107 6.92 8.73 -6.01
N GLU A 108 7.52 7.80 -6.74
CA GLU A 108 6.77 6.77 -7.47
C GLU A 108 5.99 5.85 -6.50
N ALA A 109 4.65 5.88 -6.62
CA ALA A 109 3.74 5.00 -5.90
C ALA A 109 3.19 3.87 -6.77
N GLY A 110 3.51 3.86 -8.08
CA GLY A 110 2.85 2.97 -9.03
C GLY A 110 1.34 3.22 -9.09
N GLY A 111 0.56 2.14 -9.26
CA GLY A 111 -0.90 2.16 -9.35
C GLY A 111 -1.59 1.79 -8.04
N MET A 112 -1.12 2.31 -6.91
CA MET A 112 -1.77 2.07 -5.60
C MET A 112 -3.24 2.49 -5.62
N ASN A 113 -3.57 3.62 -6.24
CA ASN A 113 -4.95 4.08 -6.40
C ASN A 113 -5.79 3.09 -7.21
N ASP A 114 -5.29 2.59 -8.34
CA ASP A 114 -5.98 1.62 -9.21
C ASP A 114 -6.29 0.30 -8.47
N VAL A 115 -5.33 -0.24 -7.71
CA VAL A 115 -5.58 -1.42 -6.85
C VAL A 115 -6.72 -1.14 -5.87
N MET A 116 -6.73 0.04 -5.25
CA MET A 116 -7.76 0.40 -4.26
C MET A 116 -9.14 0.60 -4.92
N TYR A 117 -9.20 1.22 -6.10
CA TYR A 117 -10.44 1.34 -6.87
C TYR A 117 -11.01 -0.03 -7.24
N LYS A 118 -10.17 -0.95 -7.73
CA LYS A 118 -10.60 -2.32 -8.03
C LYS A 118 -11.09 -3.07 -6.79
N LEU A 119 -10.39 -2.94 -5.65
CA LEU A 119 -10.86 -3.51 -4.39
C LEU A 119 -12.21 -2.93 -3.96
N TYR A 120 -12.41 -1.62 -4.10
CA TYR A 120 -13.70 -1.00 -3.83
C TYR A 120 -14.79 -1.58 -4.73
N SER A 121 -14.54 -1.72 -6.04
CA SER A 121 -15.50 -2.34 -6.97
C SER A 121 -15.85 -3.78 -6.61
N LEU A 122 -14.90 -4.56 -6.06
CA LEU A 122 -15.12 -5.94 -5.64
C LEU A 122 -15.85 -6.05 -4.29
N THR A 123 -15.59 -5.14 -3.35
CA THR A 123 -15.98 -5.30 -1.94
C THR A 123 -17.08 -4.37 -1.48
N GLY A 124 -17.26 -3.22 -2.14
CA GLY A 124 -18.12 -2.12 -1.69
C GLY A 124 -17.58 -1.36 -0.45
N ASP A 125 -16.39 -1.70 0.05
CA ASP A 125 -15.82 -1.10 1.26
C ASP A 125 -15.25 0.29 0.98
N THR A 126 -15.84 1.31 1.61
CA THR A 126 -15.46 2.72 1.44
C THR A 126 -14.07 3.05 1.98
N GLU A 127 -13.46 2.20 2.82
CA GLU A 127 -12.06 2.33 3.22
C GLU A 127 -11.15 2.25 1.98
N HIS A 128 -11.41 1.32 1.07
CA HIS A 128 -10.66 1.19 -0.17
C HIS A 128 -10.83 2.43 -1.05
N LEU A 129 -12.06 2.93 -1.22
CA LEU A 129 -12.29 4.15 -2.01
C LEU A 129 -11.57 5.36 -1.41
N THR A 130 -11.64 5.53 -0.09
CA THR A 130 -10.94 6.60 0.61
C THR A 130 -9.43 6.49 0.40
N MET A 131 -8.87 5.29 0.51
CA MET A 131 -7.45 5.05 0.26
C MET A 131 -7.07 5.30 -1.20
N ALA A 132 -7.94 4.98 -2.16
CA ALA A 132 -7.72 5.26 -3.58
C ALA A 132 -7.50 6.76 -3.80
N HIS A 133 -8.39 7.59 -3.26
CA HIS A 133 -8.29 9.05 -3.34
C HIS A 133 -7.04 9.60 -2.65
N LEU A 134 -6.56 8.97 -1.59
CA LEU A 134 -5.28 9.36 -0.98
C LEU A 134 -4.09 9.12 -1.91
N PHE A 135 -4.17 8.22 -2.89
CA PHE A 135 -3.09 8.01 -3.86
C PHE A 135 -3.31 8.76 -5.19
N ASP A 136 -4.46 9.41 -5.38
CA ASP A 136 -4.68 10.26 -6.54
C ASP A 136 -3.75 11.48 -6.49
N LYS A 137 -3.26 11.88 -7.67
CA LYS A 137 -2.37 13.02 -7.84
C LYS A 137 -3.08 14.09 -8.68
N PRO A 138 -3.96 14.92 -8.09
CA PRO A 138 -4.67 15.96 -8.84
C PRO A 138 -3.70 16.84 -9.65
N SER A 139 -2.57 17.24 -9.08
CA SER A 139 -1.55 18.03 -9.78
C SER A 139 -0.96 17.38 -11.04
N TRP A 140 -1.06 16.05 -11.18
CA TRP A 140 -0.63 15.32 -12.37
C TRP A 140 -1.79 15.09 -13.35
N PHE A 141 -2.99 14.79 -12.83
CA PHE A 141 -4.15 14.45 -13.65
C PHE A 141 -4.92 15.66 -14.17
N GLU A 142 -5.03 16.73 -13.38
CA GLU A 142 -5.76 17.96 -13.75
C GLU A 142 -5.31 18.55 -15.10
N PRO A 143 -4.00 18.63 -15.42
CA PRO A 143 -3.56 19.14 -16.72
C PRO A 143 -3.95 18.26 -17.92
N MET A 144 -4.34 16.99 -17.70
CA MET A 144 -4.71 16.05 -18.77
C MET A 144 -6.22 16.03 -19.07
N VAL A 145 -7.01 16.77 -18.30
CA VAL A 145 -8.48 16.85 -18.47
C VAL A 145 -8.88 17.83 -19.58
N ASN A 146 -7.93 18.64 -20.08
CA ASN A 146 -8.11 19.63 -21.16
C ASN A 146 -7.14 19.37 -22.32
#